data_AF-A0A7T5UWD7-F1
#
_entry.id   AF-A0A7T5UWD7-F1
#
_cell.length_a   1.000
_cell.length_b   1.000
_cell.length_c   1.000
_cell.angle_alpha   90.00
_cell.angle_beta   90.00
_cell.angle_gamma   90.00
#
_symmetry.space_group_name_H-M   'P 1'
#
loop_
_entity.id
_entity.type
_entity.pdbx_description
1 polymer ?
#
loop_
_entity_poly.entity_id
_entity_poly.type
_entity_poly.pdbx_seq_one_letter_code
_entity_poly.pdbx_strand_id
1 'polypeptide(L)'
;MARKGERKLFLFGRYSLALLLPKRWLTELGAKAGTIVSLEMDRARKRIVVRFGAEQPSIKSRKSADHKSSDEPDWEPIKEL
;
A
#
# COMPACT_ATOMS: atom_id res chain seq x y z
N MET A 1 -23.68 -23.77 -3.71
CA MET A 1 -24.65 -22.66 -3.62
C MET A 1 -24.06 -21.60 -2.70
N ALA A 2 -23.88 -20.34 -3.15
CA ALA A 2 -23.33 -19.26 -2.31
C ALA A 2 -24.44 -18.67 -1.43
N ARG A 3 -24.16 -18.43 -0.14
CA ARG A 3 -25.14 -17.84 0.80
C ARG A 3 -25.35 -16.35 0.48
N LYS A 4 -26.53 -15.80 0.79
CA LYS A 4 -26.85 -14.38 0.61
C LYS A 4 -25.86 -13.53 1.42
N GLY A 5 -24.98 -12.80 0.75
CA GLY A 5 -23.91 -11.98 1.38
C GLY A 5 -22.50 -12.59 1.30
N GLU A 6 -22.35 -13.81 0.80
CA GLU A 6 -21.05 -14.43 0.56
C GLU A 6 -20.37 -13.77 -0.64
N ARG A 7 -19.13 -13.29 -0.45
CA ARG A 7 -18.32 -12.70 -1.52
C ARG A 7 -17.07 -13.52 -1.72
N LYS A 8 -16.74 -13.77 -2.99
CA LYS A 8 -15.54 -14.50 -3.35
C LYS A 8 -14.32 -13.58 -3.28
N LEU A 9 -13.26 -14.10 -2.67
CA LEU A 9 -11.91 -13.59 -2.82
C LEU A 9 -11.30 -14.22 -4.07
N PHE A 10 -10.60 -13.41 -4.84
CA PHE A 10 -9.93 -13.82 -6.07
C PHE A 10 -8.43 -13.66 -5.88
N LEU A 11 -7.65 -14.59 -6.42
CA LEU A 11 -6.23 -14.37 -6.62
C LEU A 11 -6.04 -13.41 -7.79
N PHE A 12 -5.30 -12.33 -7.54
CA PHE A 12 -4.92 -11.35 -8.55
C PHE A 12 -3.39 -11.33 -8.66
N GLY A 13 -2.86 -11.88 -9.74
CA GLY A 13 -1.43 -12.13 -9.85
C GLY A 13 -0.94 -13.24 -8.90
N ARG A 14 0.36 -13.23 -8.58
CA ARG A 14 1.00 -14.33 -7.85
C ARG A 14 0.82 -14.28 -6.33
N TYR A 15 0.71 -13.08 -5.76
CA TYR A 15 0.73 -12.87 -4.30
C TYR A 15 -0.37 -11.94 -3.78
N SER A 16 -1.27 -11.45 -4.62
CA SER A 16 -2.31 -10.50 -4.19
C SER A 16 -3.68 -11.16 -4.18
N LEU A 17 -4.47 -10.83 -3.17
CA LEU A 17 -5.89 -11.20 -3.07
C LEU A 17 -6.74 -9.97 -3.37
N ALA A 18 -7.78 -10.15 -4.18
CA ALA A 18 -8.73 -9.12 -4.56
C ALA A 18 -10.14 -9.51 -4.10
N LEU A 19 -10.84 -8.54 -3.52
CA LEU A 19 -12.26 -8.67 -3.17
C LEU A 19 -13.07 -7.81 -4.13
N LEU A 20 -14.01 -8.44 -4.85
CA LEU A 20 -14.92 -7.69 -5.73
C LEU A 20 -15.97 -6.96 -4.89
N LEU A 21 -16.01 -5.64 -5.04
CA LEU A 21 -17.00 -4.77 -4.40
C LEU A 21 -18.05 -4.32 -5.44
N PRO A 22 -19.34 -4.28 -5.08
CA PRO A 22 -20.36 -3.71 -5.94
C PRO A 22 -20.07 -2.25 -6.26
N LYS A 23 -20.26 -1.86 -7.53
CA LYS A 23 -20.03 -0.48 -7.99
C LYS A 23 -20.82 0.56 -7.17
N ARG A 24 -22.05 0.22 -6.76
CA ARG A 24 -22.90 1.11 -5.95
C ARG A 24 -22.22 1.55 -4.65
N TRP A 25 -21.53 0.64 -3.96
CA TRP A 25 -20.81 0.96 -2.73
C TRP A 25 -19.65 1.92 -2.98
N LEU A 26 -18.91 1.72 -4.08
CA LEU A 26 -17.83 2.63 -4.45
C LEU A 26 -18.36 4.03 -4.74
N THR A 27 -19.51 4.14 -5.41
CA THR A 27 -20.17 5.42 -5.68
C THR A 27 -20.67 6.09 -4.39
N GLU A 28 -21.32 5.35 -3.50
CA GLU A 28 -21.80 5.86 -2.21
C GLU A 28 -20.64 6.33 -1.30
N LEU A 29 -19.51 5.64 -1.37
CA LEU A 29 -18.29 5.97 -0.62
C LEU A 29 -17.41 7.03 -1.33
N GLY A 30 -17.83 7.53 -2.49
CA GLY A 30 -17.06 8.50 -3.28
C GLY A 30 -15.70 7.97 -3.78
N ALA A 31 -15.50 6.66 -3.79
CA ALA A 31 -14.24 6.02 -4.16
C ALA A 31 -14.04 6.01 -5.68
N LYS A 32 -12.83 6.38 -6.12
CA LYS A 32 -12.41 6.34 -7.52
C LYS A 32 -11.29 5.31 -7.70
N ALA A 33 -10.99 4.97 -8.95
CA ALA A 33 -9.78 4.19 -9.22
C ALA A 33 -8.55 4.94 -8.69
N GLY A 34 -7.65 4.22 -8.01
CA GLY A 34 -6.49 4.83 -7.34
C GLY A 34 -6.77 5.40 -5.96
N THR A 35 -8.02 5.40 -5.46
CA THR A 35 -8.30 5.75 -4.07
C THR A 35 -7.58 4.78 -3.14
N ILE A 36 -6.74 5.34 -2.27
CA ILE A 36 -6.05 4.58 -1.22
C ILE A 36 -7.06 4.30 -0.10
N VAL A 37 -7.01 3.08 0.41
CA VAL A 37 -7.87 2.59 1.51
C VAL A 37 -7.00 2.00 2.60
N SER A 38 -7.44 2.11 3.86
CA SER A 38 -6.84 1.37 4.96
C SER A 38 -7.63 0.09 5.24
N LEU A 39 -6.90 -0.96 5.61
CA LEU A 39 -7.46 -2.26 6.01
C LEU A 39 -7.17 -2.46 7.49
N GLU A 40 -8.21 -2.58 8.30
CA GLU A 40 -8.13 -2.82 9.74
C GLU A 40 -8.81 -4.14 10.09
N MET A 41 -8.25 -4.88 11.06
CA MET A 41 -8.87 -6.09 11.61
C MET A 41 -9.58 -5.76 12.92
N ASP A 42 -10.91 -5.79 12.91
CA ASP A 42 -11.72 -5.73 14.13
C ASP A 42 -11.76 -7.13 14.76
N ARG A 43 -10.85 -7.37 15.70
CA ARG A 43 -10.67 -8.67 16.38
C ARG A 43 -11.90 -9.08 17.20
N ALA A 44 -12.57 -8.12 17.83
CA ALA A 44 -13.74 -8.38 18.67
C ALA A 44 -14.89 -8.98 17.85
N ARG A 45 -15.07 -8.47 16.62
CA ARG A 45 -16.13 -8.92 15.71
C ARG A 45 -15.64 -9.85 14.60
N LYS A 46 -14.35 -10.24 14.63
CA LYS A 46 -13.67 -11.08 13.64
C LYS A 46 -13.95 -10.65 12.19
N ARG A 47 -13.85 -9.34 11.92
CA ARG A 47 -14.14 -8.76 10.59
C ARG A 47 -13.03 -7.85 10.10
N ILE A 48 -12.86 -7.81 8.79
CA ILE A 48 -11.99 -6.84 8.12
C ILE A 48 -12.83 -5.59 7.83
N VAL A 49 -12.32 -4.44 8.24
CA VAL A 49 -12.93 -3.12 8.01
C VAL A 49 -12.08 -2.40 6.97
N VAL A 50 -12.73 -1.98 5.88
CA VAL A 50 -12.11 -1.18 4.82
C VAL A 50 -12.53 0.28 5.04
N ARG A 51 -11.58 1.18 5.23
CA ARG A 51 -11.86 2.62 5.35
C ARG A 51 -11.34 3.35 4.13
N PHE A 52 -12.21 4.17 3.54
CA PHE A 52 -11.89 5.01 2.39
C PHE A 52 -11.51 6.40 2.90
N GLY A 53 -10.47 7.01 2.31
CA GLY A 53 -10.04 8.37 2.70
C GLY A 53 -9.16 8.43 3.95
N ALA A 54 -8.56 7.32 4.37
CA ALA A 54 -7.47 7.38 5.34
C ALA A 54 -6.32 8.17 4.71
N GLU A 55 -5.90 9.26 5.36
CA GLU A 55 -4.67 9.95 5.01
C GLU A 55 -3.56 8.92 4.90
N GLN A 56 -2.81 9.00 3.78
CA GLN A 56 -1.62 8.20 3.57
C GLN A 56 -0.84 8.18 4.89
N PRO A 57 -0.49 7.01 5.47
CA PRO A 57 0.59 7.02 6.43
C PRO A 57 1.75 7.56 5.60
N SER A 58 2.13 8.82 5.86
CA SER A 58 3.26 9.42 5.19
C SER A 58 4.38 8.44 5.42
N ILE A 59 4.77 7.73 4.36
CA ILE A 59 6.03 7.04 4.35
C ILE A 59 6.98 8.22 4.43
N LYS A 60 7.34 8.61 5.66
CA LYS A 60 8.46 9.47 5.91
C LYS A 60 9.60 8.67 5.31
N SER A 61 9.88 8.96 4.05
CA SER A 61 11.18 8.73 3.45
C SER A 61 12.12 9.13 4.56
N ARG A 62 12.82 8.13 5.09
CA ARG A 62 13.87 8.31 6.07
C ARG A 62 14.86 9.18 5.31
N LYS A 63 14.70 10.50 5.42
CA LYS A 63 15.70 11.46 4.99
C LYS A 63 16.90 11.03 5.79
N SER A 64 17.82 10.37 5.09
CA SER A 64 19.14 10.05 5.52
C SER A 64 19.61 11.26 6.30
N ALA A 65 19.94 11.04 7.58
CA ALA A 65 20.55 12.06 8.40
C ALA A 65 21.65 12.71 7.56
N ASP A 66 21.69 14.05 7.58
CA ASP A 66 22.84 14.83 7.14
C ASP A 66 24.06 14.35 7.94
N HIS A 67 24.66 13.25 7.51
CA HIS A 67 25.99 12.89 7.90
C HIS A 67 26.89 13.72 7.00
N LYS A 68 27.37 14.84 7.53
CA LYS A 68 28.59 15.49 7.05
C LYS A 68 29.71 14.45 7.13
N SER A 69 29.90 13.67 6.08
CA SER A 69 31.15 12.97 5.79
C SER A 69 31.96 13.91 4.93
N SER A 70 32.87 14.62 5.59
CA SER A 70 34.01 15.24 4.97
C SER A 70 35.05 14.13 4.76
N ASP A 71 34.96 13.44 3.64
CA ASP A 71 36.01 12.56 3.13
C ASP A 71 36.03 12.71 1.60
N GLU A 72 36.93 13.56 1.10
CA GLU A 72 37.32 13.55 -0.31
C GLU A 72 37.84 12.15 -0.67
N PRO A 73 37.28 11.47 -1.69
CA PRO A 73 37.95 10.31 -2.24
C PRO A 73 39.13 10.77 -3.08
N ASP A 74 40.33 10.59 -2.54
CA ASP A 74 41.61 10.72 -3.24
C ASP A 74 41.73 9.56 -4.25
N TRP A 75 41.21 9.77 -5.46
CA TRP A 75 41.42 8.86 -6.58
C TRP A 75 42.40 9.49 -7.55
N GLU A 76 43.60 8.92 -7.66
CA GLU A 76 44.49 9.19 -8.77
C GLU A 76 44.10 8.32 -9.98
N PRO A 77 44.01 8.88 -11.21
CA PRO A 77 43.70 8.09 -12.39
C PRO A 77 44.85 7.15 -12.75
N ILE A 78 44.55 5.86 -12.86
CA ILE A 78 45.48 4.84 -13.37
C ILE A 78 45.82 5.17 -14.83
N LYS A 79 47.11 5.37 -15.13
CA LYS A 79 47.61 5.53 -16.50
C LYS A 79 47.47 4.20 -17.25
N GLU A 80 46.72 4.21 -18.36
CA GLU A 80 46.61 3.08 -19.29
C GLU A 80 47.96 2.77 -19.96
N LEU A 81 48.21 1.47 -20.16
CA LEU A 81 49.36 0.86 -20.84
C LEU A 81 49.26 0.98 -22.37
#